data_AF-A0A2S4JRS3-F1
#
_entry.id   AF-A0A2S4JRS3-F1
#
_cell.length_a   1.000
_cell.length_b   1.000
_cell.length_c   1.000
_cell.angle_alpha   90.00
_cell.angle_beta   90.00
_cell.angle_gamma   90.00
#
_symmetry.space_group_name_H-M   'P 1'
#
loop_
_entity.id
_entity.type
_entity.pdbx_description
1 polymer ?
#
loop_
_entity_poly.entity_id
_entity_poly.type
_entity_poly.pdbx_seq_one_letter_code
_entity_poly.pdbx_strand_id
1 'polypeptide(L)'
;MSRCRGSYRVGAFCRAAAFLLFQLFLLDHLAAREAFPLREELAARGFSVESFHRDGLRVSAELRHRQGFPVVISSASGVGSDQVERFLGLHELLEDLPGLQIGRIRLALEGSRMTAVVLPREYRLQGEDYLAYLPGGMRFVFEEAWTYDFRLLVESFSLRVQGQFLTARQLSERIISAVENPAGYIRSSDPYYLAQRLEQQQRVLEDLGQRLQEQTRALEDQRQAQAAALAQTSEELTRTFREALTLMENELERARRGVVLLEGRSLFGSLRDLSPQALAAAFALLGEEPSLDPEELRERVNRTLPEGVAPLHRRHAEAVLAVSRGELPER
;
A
#
# COMPACT_ATOMS: atom_id res chain seq x y z
N MET A 1 -112.11 -7.54 13.54
CA MET A 1 -111.32 -8.54 12.79
C MET A 1 -110.01 -7.88 12.34
N SER A 2 -108.97 -7.95 13.16
CA SER A 2 -107.63 -7.42 12.83
C SER A 2 -106.58 -8.21 13.59
N ARG A 3 -105.77 -9.01 12.87
CA ARG A 3 -104.40 -9.44 13.20
C ARG A 3 -103.92 -10.43 12.12
N CYS A 4 -102.60 -10.55 11.98
CA CYS A 4 -101.86 -11.46 11.08
C CYS A 4 -101.53 -10.95 9.65
N ARG A 5 -100.75 -9.86 9.54
CA ARG A 5 -99.93 -9.57 8.34
C ARG A 5 -98.45 -9.23 8.61
N GLY A 6 -97.97 -9.39 9.86
CA GLY A 6 -96.58 -9.06 10.24
C GLY A 6 -95.55 -10.19 10.07
N SER A 7 -95.99 -11.44 9.96
CA SER A 7 -95.11 -12.63 10.03
C SER A 7 -94.33 -12.94 8.74
N TYR A 8 -94.77 -12.45 7.58
CA TYR A 8 -94.16 -12.85 6.30
C TYR A 8 -92.94 -12.02 5.90
N ARG A 9 -92.83 -10.77 6.39
CA ARG A 9 -91.72 -9.88 6.01
C ARG A 9 -90.41 -10.21 6.73
N VAL A 10 -90.47 -10.69 7.97
CA VAL A 10 -89.27 -11.06 8.75
C VAL A 10 -88.61 -12.32 8.17
N GLY A 11 -89.40 -13.31 7.75
CA GLY A 11 -88.87 -14.54 7.15
C GLY A 11 -88.17 -14.32 5.80
N ALA A 12 -88.67 -13.39 4.97
CA ALA A 12 -88.03 -13.04 3.70
C ALA A 12 -86.70 -12.31 3.92
N PHE A 13 -86.63 -11.40 4.90
CA PHE A 13 -85.43 -10.66 5.22
C PHE A 13 -84.33 -11.56 5.80
N CYS A 14 -84.68 -12.48 6.70
CA CYS A 14 -83.72 -13.46 7.24
C CYS A 14 -83.16 -14.40 6.16
N ARG A 15 -83.98 -14.84 5.20
CA ARG A 15 -83.51 -15.66 4.08
C ARG A 15 -82.59 -14.89 3.14
N ALA A 16 -82.89 -13.63 2.86
CA ALA A 16 -82.02 -12.78 2.05
C ALA A 16 -80.68 -12.52 2.74
N ALA A 17 -80.68 -12.23 4.05
CA ALA A 17 -79.46 -12.04 4.83
C ALA A 17 -78.61 -13.33 4.92
N ALA A 18 -79.25 -14.48 5.13
CA ALA A 18 -78.56 -15.78 5.15
C ALA A 18 -77.97 -16.13 3.78
N PHE A 19 -78.68 -15.83 2.69
CA PHE A 19 -78.17 -16.05 1.33
C PHE A 19 -76.98 -15.14 1.02
N LEU A 20 -77.01 -13.87 1.46
CA LEU A 20 -75.92 -12.91 1.27
C LEU A 20 -74.68 -13.30 2.08
N LEU A 21 -74.88 -13.75 3.33
CA LEU A 21 -73.80 -14.32 4.16
C LEU A 21 -73.24 -15.61 3.56
N PHE A 22 -74.09 -16.48 2.99
CA PHE A 22 -73.64 -17.70 2.32
C PHE A 22 -72.88 -17.39 1.02
N GLN A 23 -73.29 -16.38 0.25
CA GLN A 23 -72.55 -15.91 -0.92
C GLN A 23 -71.20 -15.29 -0.55
N LEU A 24 -71.14 -14.51 0.53
CA LEU A 24 -69.88 -13.99 1.07
C LEU A 24 -68.96 -15.12 1.53
N PHE A 25 -69.50 -16.14 2.21
CA PHE A 25 -68.75 -17.29 2.65
C PHE A 25 -68.25 -18.15 1.47
N LEU A 26 -69.08 -18.32 0.43
CA LEU A 26 -68.70 -19.00 -0.80
C LEU A 26 -67.62 -18.24 -1.58
N LEU A 27 -67.71 -16.91 -1.65
CA LEU A 27 -66.70 -16.07 -2.29
C LEU A 27 -65.37 -16.13 -1.55
N ASP A 28 -65.39 -16.11 -0.21
CA ASP A 28 -64.16 -16.22 0.58
C ASP A 28 -63.57 -17.64 0.49
N HIS A 29 -64.42 -18.67 0.41
CA HIS A 29 -63.97 -20.06 0.25
C HIS A 29 -63.44 -20.37 -1.17
N LEU A 30 -64.04 -19.76 -2.22
CA LEU A 30 -63.55 -19.81 -3.59
C LEU A 30 -62.23 -19.04 -3.73
N ALA A 31 -62.13 -17.83 -3.16
CA ALA A 31 -60.88 -17.06 -3.12
C ALA A 31 -59.75 -17.80 -2.38
N ALA A 32 -60.07 -18.54 -1.30
CA ALA A 32 -59.11 -19.39 -0.61
C ALA A 32 -58.68 -20.63 -1.43
N ARG A 33 -59.55 -21.16 -2.30
CA ARG A 33 -59.20 -22.24 -3.25
C ARG A 33 -58.35 -21.73 -4.41
N GLU A 34 -58.55 -20.50 -4.85
CA GLU A 34 -57.75 -19.84 -5.90
C GLU A 34 -56.39 -19.34 -5.41
N ALA A 35 -56.15 -19.28 -4.09
CA ALA A 35 -54.90 -18.74 -3.53
C ALA A 35 -53.67 -19.66 -3.69
N PHE A 36 -53.86 -20.94 -4.03
CA PHE A 36 -52.79 -21.90 -4.33
C PHE A 36 -53.26 -22.92 -5.40
N PRO A 37 -53.40 -22.50 -6.67
CA PRO A 37 -53.94 -23.36 -7.73
C PRO A 37 -52.99 -24.50 -8.14
N LEU A 38 -51.85 -24.66 -7.47
CA LEU A 38 -50.69 -25.43 -7.96
C LEU A 38 -50.27 -26.54 -6.98
N ARG A 39 -51.22 -27.02 -6.17
CA ARG A 39 -50.99 -28.16 -5.25
C ARG A 39 -50.45 -29.38 -5.99
N GLU A 40 -50.91 -29.61 -7.22
CA GLU A 40 -50.47 -30.74 -8.05
C GLU A 40 -49.02 -30.58 -8.51
N GLU A 41 -48.60 -29.37 -8.93
CA GLU A 41 -47.21 -29.10 -9.34
C GLU A 41 -46.23 -29.22 -8.17
N LEU A 42 -46.61 -28.66 -7.01
CA LEU A 42 -45.84 -28.79 -5.77
C LEU A 42 -45.76 -30.26 -5.35
N ALA A 43 -46.86 -31.00 -5.40
CA ALA A 43 -46.89 -32.43 -5.08
C ALA A 43 -46.03 -33.26 -6.04
N ALA A 44 -46.04 -32.94 -7.34
CA ALA A 44 -45.18 -33.59 -8.34
C ALA A 44 -43.69 -33.40 -8.03
N ARG A 45 -43.32 -32.31 -7.38
CA ARG A 45 -41.95 -32.03 -6.89
C ARG A 45 -41.71 -32.46 -5.44
N GLY A 46 -42.64 -33.21 -4.83
CA GLY A 46 -42.48 -33.77 -3.50
C GLY A 46 -42.81 -32.81 -2.36
N PHE A 47 -43.52 -31.71 -2.61
CA PHE A 47 -44.02 -30.81 -1.57
C PHE A 47 -45.46 -31.15 -1.22
N SER A 48 -45.73 -31.26 0.08
CA SER A 48 -47.07 -31.43 0.64
C SER A 48 -47.46 -30.18 1.42
N VAL A 49 -48.70 -29.72 1.28
CA VAL A 49 -49.22 -28.58 2.05
C VAL A 49 -49.68 -29.07 3.41
N GLU A 50 -49.04 -28.64 4.49
CA GLU A 50 -49.39 -29.02 5.86
C GLU A 50 -50.47 -28.10 6.43
N SER A 51 -50.28 -26.79 6.28
CA SER A 51 -51.16 -25.80 6.88
C SER A 51 -51.26 -24.53 6.04
N PHE A 52 -52.36 -23.80 6.22
CA PHE A 52 -52.61 -22.52 5.57
C PHE A 52 -53.25 -21.58 6.58
N HIS A 53 -52.66 -20.40 6.73
CA HIS A 53 -53.07 -19.40 7.70
C HIS A 53 -53.19 -18.05 6.99
N ARG A 54 -54.35 -17.41 7.12
CA ARG A 54 -54.58 -16.05 6.66
C ARG A 54 -54.64 -15.13 7.88
N ASP A 55 -53.68 -14.23 7.97
CA ASP A 55 -53.59 -13.21 9.02
C ASP A 55 -53.75 -11.82 8.38
N GLY A 56 -54.99 -11.29 8.45
CA GLY A 56 -55.38 -10.06 7.77
C GLY A 56 -55.19 -10.13 6.26
N LEU A 57 -54.31 -9.27 5.73
CA LEU A 57 -53.95 -9.23 4.31
C LEU A 57 -52.83 -10.21 3.94
N ARG A 58 -52.16 -10.83 4.92
CA ARG A 58 -51.09 -11.79 4.66
C ARG A 58 -51.62 -13.21 4.67
N VAL A 59 -51.18 -13.96 3.68
CA VAL A 59 -51.40 -15.38 3.53
C VAL A 59 -50.07 -16.07 3.81
N SER A 60 -50.10 -17.08 4.68
CA SER A 60 -48.96 -17.93 4.95
C SER A 60 -49.32 -19.40 4.75
N ALA A 61 -48.42 -20.14 4.11
CA ALA A 61 -48.56 -21.57 3.87
C ALA A 61 -47.33 -22.28 4.40
N GLU A 62 -47.55 -23.37 5.12
CA GLU A 62 -46.50 -24.29 5.53
C GLU A 62 -46.56 -25.52 4.64
N LEU A 63 -45.45 -25.77 3.95
CA LEU A 63 -45.23 -26.94 3.12
C LEU A 63 -44.18 -27.83 3.79
N ARG A 64 -44.26 -29.13 3.51
CA ARG A 64 -43.19 -30.08 3.83
C ARG A 64 -42.71 -30.77 2.57
N HIS A 65 -41.42 -30.69 2.32
CA HIS A 65 -40.78 -31.44 1.25
C HIS A 65 -40.61 -32.91 1.66
N ARG A 66 -40.55 -33.82 0.68
CA ARG A 66 -40.32 -35.26 0.88
C ARG A 66 -39.03 -35.60 1.64
N GLN A 67 -38.03 -34.71 1.58
CA GLN A 67 -36.78 -34.83 2.35
C GLN A 67 -36.96 -34.44 3.83
N GLY A 68 -38.15 -34.00 4.24
CA GLY A 68 -38.52 -33.77 5.64
C GLY A 68 -38.30 -32.35 6.15
N PHE A 69 -37.82 -31.42 5.32
CA PHE A 69 -37.66 -30.02 5.73
C PHE A 69 -38.94 -29.19 5.50
N PRO A 70 -39.24 -28.22 6.39
CA PRO A 70 -40.35 -27.30 6.22
C PRO A 70 -39.99 -26.15 5.27
N VAL A 71 -40.98 -25.74 4.47
CA VAL A 71 -40.96 -24.51 3.67
C VAL A 71 -42.11 -23.63 4.12
N VAL A 72 -41.80 -22.41 4.54
CA VAL A 72 -42.82 -21.42 4.93
C VAL A 72 -42.91 -20.38 3.85
N ILE A 73 -44.07 -20.23 3.23
CA ILE A 73 -44.33 -19.20 2.22
C ILE A 73 -45.23 -18.15 2.84
N SER A 74 -44.85 -16.87 2.72
CA SER A 74 -45.65 -15.73 3.13
C SER A 74 -45.85 -14.78 1.95
N SER A 75 -47.10 -14.39 1.68
CA SER A 75 -47.49 -13.49 0.60
C SER A 75 -48.58 -12.53 1.03
N ALA A 76 -48.57 -11.30 0.54
CA ALA A 76 -49.67 -10.35 0.71
C ALA A 76 -50.79 -10.52 -0.34
N SER A 77 -50.50 -11.13 -1.48
CA SER A 77 -51.40 -11.18 -2.64
C SER A 77 -51.74 -12.61 -3.09
N GLY A 78 -51.36 -13.62 -2.30
CA GLY A 78 -51.42 -15.03 -2.71
C GLY A 78 -50.21 -15.45 -3.55
N VAL A 79 -50.21 -16.69 -4.02
CA VAL A 79 -49.07 -17.28 -4.75
C VAL A 79 -49.51 -17.64 -6.17
N GLY A 80 -48.92 -16.97 -7.16
CA GLY A 80 -49.20 -17.23 -8.58
C GLY A 80 -48.39 -18.41 -9.16
N SER A 81 -48.80 -18.91 -10.33
CA SER A 81 -48.08 -19.95 -11.11
C SER A 81 -46.62 -19.61 -11.31
N ASP A 82 -46.34 -18.42 -11.81
CA ASP A 82 -44.98 -17.99 -12.15
C ASP A 82 -44.08 -17.96 -10.91
N GLN A 83 -44.64 -17.63 -9.73
CA GLN A 83 -43.88 -17.61 -8.48
C GLN A 83 -43.56 -19.03 -8.00
N VAL A 84 -44.49 -19.97 -8.16
CA VAL A 84 -44.24 -21.39 -7.86
C VAL A 84 -43.18 -21.96 -8.79
N GLU A 85 -43.29 -21.73 -10.10
CA GLU A 85 -42.28 -22.18 -11.07
C GLU A 85 -40.89 -21.62 -10.73
N ARG A 86 -40.79 -20.33 -10.43
CA ARG A 86 -39.52 -19.70 -10.02
C ARG A 86 -38.97 -20.31 -8.72
N PHE A 87 -39.83 -20.60 -7.75
CA PHE A 87 -39.45 -21.25 -6.51
C PHE A 87 -38.95 -22.68 -6.75
N LEU A 88 -39.63 -23.44 -7.60
CA LEU A 88 -39.21 -24.78 -8.00
C LEU A 88 -37.85 -24.76 -8.72
N GLY A 89 -37.63 -23.78 -9.61
CA GLY A 89 -36.33 -23.57 -10.24
C GLY A 89 -35.22 -23.24 -9.24
N LEU A 90 -35.50 -22.40 -8.22
CA LEU A 90 -34.54 -22.21 -7.13
C LEU A 90 -34.28 -23.50 -6.36
N HIS A 91 -35.32 -24.29 -6.08
CA HIS A 91 -35.17 -25.54 -5.34
C HIS A 91 -34.28 -26.54 -6.08
N GLU A 92 -34.48 -26.73 -7.39
CA GLU A 92 -33.59 -27.57 -8.23
C GLU A 92 -32.13 -27.12 -8.11
N LEU A 93 -31.89 -25.81 -8.23
CA LEU A 93 -30.56 -25.24 -8.09
C LEU A 93 -29.93 -25.47 -6.70
N LEU A 94 -30.75 -25.49 -5.65
CA LEU A 94 -30.30 -25.79 -4.29
C LEU A 94 -30.02 -27.28 -4.09
N GLU A 95 -30.79 -28.17 -4.73
CA GLU A 95 -30.53 -29.62 -4.71
C GLU A 95 -29.22 -29.95 -5.45
N ASP A 96 -28.86 -29.17 -6.46
CA ASP A 96 -27.60 -29.31 -7.21
C ASP A 96 -26.38 -28.77 -6.44
N LEU A 97 -26.56 -28.08 -5.30
CA LEU A 97 -25.44 -27.59 -4.49
C LEU A 97 -24.75 -28.77 -3.78
N PRO A 98 -23.44 -29.01 -4.05
CA PRO A 98 -22.76 -30.17 -3.50
C PRO A 98 -22.72 -30.09 -1.97
N GLY A 99 -23.13 -31.18 -1.32
CA GLY A 99 -23.07 -31.34 0.13
C GLY A 99 -23.98 -30.41 0.94
N LEU A 100 -24.89 -29.68 0.28
CA LEU A 100 -25.93 -28.91 0.94
C LEU A 100 -27.11 -29.81 1.32
N GLN A 101 -27.45 -29.87 2.60
CA GLN A 101 -28.72 -30.42 3.07
C GLN A 101 -29.61 -29.28 3.56
N ILE A 102 -30.75 -29.10 2.90
CA ILE A 102 -31.70 -28.03 3.23
C ILE A 102 -32.38 -28.35 4.57
N GLY A 103 -32.31 -27.42 5.53
CA GLY A 103 -32.96 -27.55 6.83
C GLY A 103 -34.31 -26.85 6.90
N ARG A 104 -34.43 -25.66 6.31
CA ARG A 104 -35.68 -24.89 6.21
C ARG A 104 -35.56 -23.88 5.07
N ILE A 105 -36.66 -23.61 4.38
CA ILE A 105 -36.78 -22.48 3.45
C ILE A 105 -37.86 -21.53 3.96
N ARG A 106 -37.58 -20.23 3.94
CA ARG A 106 -38.58 -19.17 4.17
C ARG A 106 -38.69 -18.34 2.91
N LEU A 107 -39.88 -18.30 2.33
CA LEU A 107 -40.18 -17.57 1.10
C LEU A 107 -41.09 -16.39 1.43
N ALA A 108 -40.66 -15.19 1.10
CA ALA A 108 -41.46 -13.97 1.19
C ALA A 108 -41.76 -13.46 -0.24
N LEU A 109 -43.04 -13.26 -0.52
CA LEU A 109 -43.55 -12.82 -1.81
C LEU A 109 -44.16 -11.42 -1.65
N GLU A 110 -43.57 -10.46 -2.35
CA GLU A 110 -43.98 -9.05 -2.33
C GLU A 110 -44.13 -8.56 -3.77
N GLY A 111 -45.33 -8.70 -4.33
CA GLY A 111 -45.60 -8.39 -5.73
C GLY A 111 -44.80 -9.30 -6.66
N SER A 112 -43.94 -8.72 -7.51
CA SER A 112 -43.06 -9.46 -8.41
C SER A 112 -41.76 -9.95 -7.74
N ARG A 113 -41.42 -9.40 -6.58
CA ARG A 113 -40.19 -9.73 -5.86
C ARG A 113 -40.40 -10.96 -4.98
N MET A 114 -39.47 -11.90 -5.07
CA MET A 114 -39.45 -13.10 -4.24
C MET A 114 -38.13 -13.17 -3.47
N THR A 115 -38.22 -13.30 -2.14
CA THR A 115 -37.06 -13.45 -1.27
C THR A 115 -37.10 -14.81 -0.61
N ALA A 116 -36.12 -15.65 -0.90
CA ALA A 116 -35.95 -16.96 -0.27
C ALA A 116 -34.78 -16.92 0.72
N VAL A 117 -35.02 -17.31 1.95
CA VAL A 117 -33.97 -17.54 2.96
C VAL A 117 -33.88 -19.03 3.21
N VAL A 118 -32.75 -19.61 2.83
CA VAL A 118 -32.43 -21.02 2.97
C VAL A 118 -31.54 -21.19 4.19
N LEU A 119 -32.01 -21.96 5.15
CA LEU A 119 -31.26 -22.34 6.35
C LEU A 119 -30.79 -23.79 6.15
N PRO A 120 -29.49 -24.01 5.91
CA PRO A 120 -28.96 -25.37 5.79
C PRO A 120 -29.06 -26.11 7.12
N ARG A 121 -29.28 -27.43 7.06
CA ARG A 121 -29.13 -28.34 8.20
C ARG A 121 -27.69 -28.85 8.29
N GLU A 122 -27.10 -29.17 7.15
CA GLU A 122 -25.70 -29.55 6.99
C GLU A 122 -25.19 -28.90 5.72
N TYR A 123 -23.93 -28.47 5.72
CA TYR A 123 -23.30 -28.01 4.50
C TYR A 123 -21.83 -28.40 4.46
N ARG A 124 -21.52 -29.52 3.79
CA ARG A 124 -20.16 -30.04 3.72
C ARG A 124 -19.58 -29.92 2.32
N LEU A 125 -18.54 -29.12 2.17
CA LEU A 125 -17.79 -29.01 0.92
C LEU A 125 -16.36 -29.50 1.18
N GLN A 126 -15.84 -30.34 0.29
CA GLN A 126 -14.47 -30.87 0.37
C GLN A 126 -14.09 -31.51 1.73
N GLY A 127 -15.07 -31.99 2.49
CA GLY A 127 -14.86 -32.60 3.80
C GLY A 127 -14.90 -31.63 4.99
N GLU A 128 -14.97 -30.31 4.75
CA GLU A 128 -15.13 -29.30 5.80
C GLU A 128 -16.60 -28.91 5.98
N ASP A 129 -16.97 -28.53 7.21
CA ASP A 129 -18.32 -28.08 7.54
C ASP A 129 -18.43 -26.55 7.41
N TYR A 130 -19.14 -26.11 6.36
CA TYR A 130 -19.36 -24.71 6.05
C TYR A 130 -20.57 -24.11 6.78
N LEU A 131 -21.34 -24.92 7.51
CA LEU A 131 -22.47 -24.43 8.30
C LEU A 131 -22.00 -23.44 9.38
N ALA A 132 -20.83 -23.68 9.98
CA ALA A 132 -20.25 -22.84 11.02
C ALA A 132 -20.02 -21.40 10.55
N TYR A 133 -19.77 -21.21 9.25
CA TYR A 133 -19.51 -19.91 8.66
C TYR A 133 -20.80 -19.17 8.21
N LEU A 134 -21.98 -19.81 8.25
CA LEU A 134 -23.25 -19.29 7.70
C LEU A 134 -24.31 -19.02 8.79
N PRO A 135 -24.14 -18.00 9.65
CA PRO A 135 -25.02 -17.76 10.80
C PRO A 135 -26.48 -17.42 10.40
N GLY A 136 -26.68 -16.76 9.26
CA GLY A 136 -27.99 -16.30 8.78
C GLY A 136 -28.60 -17.18 7.68
N GLY A 137 -27.92 -18.27 7.31
CA GLY A 137 -28.22 -19.02 6.09
C GLY A 137 -27.91 -18.24 4.81
N MET A 138 -28.46 -18.72 3.71
CA MET A 138 -28.28 -18.16 2.37
C MET A 138 -29.56 -17.42 1.96
N ARG A 139 -29.42 -16.17 1.54
CA ARG A 139 -30.53 -15.36 1.05
C ARG A 139 -30.44 -15.20 -0.45
N PHE A 140 -31.54 -15.52 -1.12
CA PHE A 140 -31.75 -15.39 -2.55
C PHE A 140 -32.89 -14.41 -2.80
N VAL A 141 -32.72 -13.53 -3.78
CA VAL A 141 -33.70 -12.53 -4.17
C VAL A 141 -33.92 -12.63 -5.67
N PHE A 142 -35.18 -12.76 -6.06
CA PHE A 142 -35.62 -12.70 -7.45
C PHE A 142 -36.38 -11.40 -7.68
N GLU A 143 -35.95 -10.63 -8.67
CA GLU A 143 -36.69 -9.49 -9.22
C GLU A 143 -36.86 -9.72 -10.74
N GLU A 144 -35.75 -9.78 -11.47
CA GLU A 144 -35.68 -10.19 -12.88
C GLU A 144 -34.91 -11.51 -13.05
N ALA A 145 -33.87 -11.70 -12.23
CA ALA A 145 -33.06 -12.90 -12.14
C ALA A 145 -32.75 -13.22 -10.67
N TRP A 146 -32.38 -14.47 -10.41
CA TRP A 146 -31.93 -14.88 -9.08
C TRP A 146 -30.60 -14.23 -8.74
N THR A 147 -30.59 -13.49 -7.65
CA THR A 147 -29.39 -12.98 -6.99
C THR A 147 -29.27 -13.60 -5.62
N TYR A 148 -28.06 -13.69 -5.10
CA TYR A 148 -27.81 -14.08 -3.71
C TYR A 148 -27.09 -12.96 -2.99
N ASP A 149 -27.36 -12.86 -1.69
CA ASP A 149 -26.71 -11.89 -0.81
C ASP A 149 -26.80 -12.37 0.64
N PHE A 150 -25.73 -13.00 1.09
CA PHE A 150 -25.60 -13.52 2.44
C PHE A 150 -24.22 -13.21 3.01
N ARG A 151 -24.07 -13.44 4.32
CA ARG A 151 -22.82 -13.18 5.03
C ARG A 151 -22.17 -14.47 5.48
N LEU A 152 -20.86 -14.52 5.32
CA LEU A 152 -19.99 -15.52 5.91
C LEU A 152 -19.25 -14.90 7.10
N LEU A 153 -19.19 -15.62 8.21
CA LEU A 153 -18.33 -15.29 9.35
C LEU A 153 -17.15 -16.25 9.36
N VAL A 154 -15.95 -15.74 9.11
CA VAL A 154 -14.71 -16.53 9.10
C VAL A 154 -13.75 -15.86 10.06
N GLU A 155 -13.45 -16.52 11.18
CA GLU A 155 -12.66 -15.94 12.28
C GLU A 155 -13.24 -14.58 12.76
N SER A 156 -12.52 -13.48 12.54
CA SER A 156 -12.95 -12.11 12.84
C SER A 156 -13.54 -11.35 11.64
N PHE A 157 -13.64 -11.99 10.47
CA PHE A 157 -14.13 -11.36 9.24
C PHE A 157 -15.61 -11.63 9.01
N SER A 158 -16.37 -10.57 8.72
CA SER A 158 -17.75 -10.65 8.22
C SER A 158 -17.77 -10.35 6.72
N LEU A 159 -17.70 -11.39 5.91
CA LEU A 159 -17.66 -11.29 4.45
C LEU A 159 -19.07 -11.26 3.88
N ARG A 160 -19.34 -10.35 2.95
CA ARG A 160 -20.60 -10.33 2.19
C ARG A 160 -20.38 -11.04 0.85
N VAL A 161 -21.11 -12.13 0.63
CA VAL A 161 -21.09 -12.89 -0.62
C VAL A 161 -22.34 -12.51 -1.40
N GLN A 162 -22.15 -11.74 -2.47
CA GLN A 162 -23.23 -11.26 -3.32
C GLN A 162 -22.95 -11.46 -4.80
N GLY A 163 -24.00 -11.71 -5.57
CA GLY A 163 -23.88 -11.86 -7.02
C GLY A 163 -25.16 -12.40 -7.66
N GLN A 164 -25.10 -12.57 -8.97
CA GLN A 164 -26.14 -13.29 -9.71
C GLN A 164 -25.90 -14.79 -9.59
N PHE A 165 -26.98 -15.54 -9.34
CA PHE A 165 -26.92 -16.98 -9.22
C PHE A 165 -26.99 -17.60 -10.62
N LEU A 166 -25.85 -18.08 -11.10
CA LEU A 166 -25.74 -18.67 -12.44
C LEU A 166 -25.69 -20.21 -12.36
N THR A 167 -24.85 -20.78 -11.50
CA THR A 167 -24.73 -22.23 -11.32
C THR A 167 -24.39 -22.59 -9.88
N ALA A 168 -24.81 -23.77 -9.43
CA ALA A 168 -24.47 -24.33 -8.12
C ALA A 168 -22.94 -24.42 -7.91
N ARG A 169 -22.21 -24.83 -8.95
CA ARG A 169 -20.74 -24.90 -8.94
C ARG A 169 -20.11 -23.55 -8.66
N GLN A 170 -20.47 -22.49 -9.39
CA GLN A 170 -19.90 -21.16 -9.19
C GLN A 170 -20.21 -20.59 -7.80
N LEU A 171 -21.40 -20.85 -7.25
CA LEU A 171 -21.69 -20.46 -5.87
C LEU A 171 -20.77 -21.19 -4.90
N SER A 172 -20.61 -22.51 -5.06
CA SER A 172 -19.74 -23.31 -4.18
C SER A 172 -18.28 -22.84 -4.25
N GLU A 173 -17.74 -22.58 -5.45
CA GLU A 173 -16.38 -22.06 -5.65
C GLU A 173 -16.20 -20.69 -4.97
N ARG A 174 -17.21 -19.81 -5.05
CA ARG A 174 -17.19 -18.51 -4.36
C ARG A 174 -17.21 -18.64 -2.85
N ILE A 175 -18.02 -19.54 -2.30
CA ILE A 175 -18.07 -19.80 -0.85
C ILE A 175 -16.75 -20.38 -0.38
N ILE A 176 -16.20 -21.37 -1.09
CA ILE A 176 -14.90 -21.98 -0.80
C ILE A 176 -13.81 -20.90 -0.79
N SER A 177 -13.71 -20.10 -1.86
CA SER A 177 -12.71 -19.04 -1.97
C SER A 177 -12.82 -17.99 -0.86
N ALA A 178 -14.04 -17.65 -0.43
CA ALA A 178 -14.27 -16.70 0.66
C ALA A 178 -13.82 -17.25 2.03
N VAL A 179 -13.94 -18.56 2.26
CA VAL A 179 -13.54 -19.22 3.51
C VAL A 179 -12.04 -19.53 3.54
N GLU A 180 -11.50 -20.10 2.46
CA GLU A 180 -10.08 -20.50 2.39
C GLU A 180 -9.13 -19.30 2.38
N ASN A 181 -9.51 -18.21 1.71
CA ASN A 181 -8.70 -17.00 1.61
C ASN A 181 -9.56 -15.73 1.78
N PRO A 182 -10.00 -15.43 3.02
CA PRO A 182 -10.89 -14.31 3.29
C PRO A 182 -10.26 -12.98 2.89
N ALA A 183 -8.95 -12.80 3.12
CA ALA A 183 -8.22 -11.59 2.75
C ALA A 183 -8.10 -11.41 1.23
N GLY A 184 -7.89 -12.51 0.49
CA GLY A 184 -7.86 -12.50 -0.98
C GLY A 184 -9.24 -12.23 -1.57
N TYR A 185 -10.28 -12.83 -0.98
CA TYR A 185 -11.67 -12.60 -1.39
C TYR A 185 -12.03 -11.13 -1.26
N ILE A 186 -11.82 -10.50 -0.09
CA ILE A 186 -12.08 -9.06 0.14
C ILE A 186 -11.39 -8.19 -0.92
N ARG A 187 -10.12 -8.46 -1.25
CA ARG A 187 -9.37 -7.71 -2.26
C ARG A 187 -10.01 -7.80 -3.65
N SER A 188 -10.59 -8.94 -3.99
CA SER A 188 -11.21 -9.17 -5.30
C SER A 188 -12.67 -8.72 -5.38
N SER A 189 -13.37 -8.69 -4.24
CA SER A 189 -14.81 -8.49 -4.17
C SER A 189 -15.23 -7.10 -3.72
N ASP A 190 -14.36 -6.34 -3.05
CA ASP A 190 -14.68 -5.02 -2.47
C ASP A 190 -13.94 -3.87 -3.18
N PRO A 191 -14.62 -3.10 -4.05
CA PRO A 191 -14.07 -1.91 -4.68
C PRO A 191 -13.62 -0.84 -3.69
N TYR A 192 -14.27 -0.77 -2.52
CA TYR A 192 -14.00 0.26 -1.51
C TYR A 192 -12.74 -0.05 -0.71
N TYR A 193 -12.51 -1.34 -0.40
CA TYR A 193 -11.25 -1.79 0.19
C TYR A 193 -10.05 -1.50 -0.73
N LEU A 194 -10.21 -1.72 -2.04
CA LEU A 194 -9.19 -1.38 -3.03
C LEU A 194 -8.93 0.13 -3.07
N ALA A 195 -9.99 0.94 -3.10
CA ALA A 195 -9.86 2.40 -3.09
C ALA A 195 -9.14 2.91 -1.83
N GLN A 196 -9.53 2.42 -0.66
CA GLN A 196 -8.91 2.80 0.63
C GLN A 196 -7.43 2.39 0.69
N ARG A 197 -7.10 1.21 0.18
CA ARG A 197 -5.71 0.72 0.15
C ARG A 197 -4.85 1.50 -0.84
N LEU A 198 -5.40 1.88 -1.99
CA LEU A 198 -4.74 2.76 -2.97
C LEU A 198 -4.48 4.14 -2.36
N GLU A 199 -5.46 4.72 -1.68
CA GLU A 199 -5.29 6.00 -0.98
C GLU A 199 -4.19 5.92 0.10
N GLN A 200 -4.17 4.84 0.89
CA GLN A 200 -3.15 4.63 1.89
C GLN A 200 -1.75 4.50 1.27
N GLN A 201 -1.63 3.78 0.15
CA GLN A 201 -0.36 3.67 -0.57
C GLN A 201 0.09 5.00 -1.17
N GLN A 202 -0.84 5.80 -1.69
CA GLN A 202 -0.55 7.11 -2.25
C GLN A 202 0.01 8.06 -1.19
N ARG A 203 -0.55 8.07 0.03
CA ARG A 203 -0.01 8.85 1.16
C ARG A 203 1.40 8.44 1.55
N VAL A 204 1.72 7.14 1.54
CA VAL A 204 3.08 6.65 1.82
C VAL A 204 4.06 7.10 0.75
N LEU A 205 3.66 7.07 -0.53
CA LEU A 205 4.50 7.55 -1.63
C LEU A 205 4.76 9.06 -1.54
N GLU A 206 3.75 9.84 -1.14
CA GLU A 206 3.90 11.28 -0.91
C GLU A 206 4.87 11.59 0.24
N ASP A 207 4.77 10.90 1.38
CA ASP A 207 5.69 11.04 2.52
C ASP A 207 7.13 10.64 2.14
N LEU A 208 7.31 9.55 1.40
CA LEU A 208 8.63 9.15 0.89
C LEU A 208 9.20 10.18 -0.09
N GLY A 209 8.36 10.74 -0.97
CA GLY A 209 8.75 11.81 -1.88
C GLY A 209 9.24 13.06 -1.16
N GLN A 210 8.53 13.47 -0.09
CA GLN A 210 8.93 14.60 0.75
C GLN A 210 10.28 14.34 1.43
N ARG A 211 10.48 13.17 2.03
CA ARG A 211 11.75 12.80 2.69
C ARG A 211 12.92 12.78 1.72
N LEU A 212 12.72 12.27 0.50
CA LEU A 212 13.76 12.30 -0.53
C LEU A 212 14.11 13.72 -0.95
N GLN A 213 13.11 14.60 -1.07
CA GLN A 213 13.33 16.00 -1.41
C GLN A 213 14.09 16.74 -0.30
N GLU A 214 13.78 16.48 0.96
CA GLU A 214 14.51 17.00 2.13
C GLU A 214 15.95 16.49 2.16
N GLN A 215 16.18 15.18 1.93
CA GLN A 215 17.53 14.62 1.85
C GLN A 215 18.33 15.23 0.70
N THR A 216 17.70 15.48 -0.44
CA THR A 216 18.37 16.08 -1.61
C THR A 216 18.81 17.50 -1.28
N ARG A 217 17.93 18.31 -0.68
CA ARG A 217 18.27 19.66 -0.21
C ARG A 217 19.40 19.65 0.82
N ALA A 218 19.33 18.75 1.81
CA ALA A 218 20.38 18.63 2.82
C ALA A 218 21.73 18.24 2.22
N LEU A 219 21.75 17.36 1.21
CA LEU A 219 22.97 16.98 0.49
C LEU A 219 23.51 18.12 -0.38
N GLU A 220 22.63 18.88 -1.02
CA GLU A 220 23.00 20.08 -1.78
C GLU A 220 23.64 21.14 -0.86
N ASP A 221 23.02 21.42 0.28
CA ASP A 221 23.55 22.33 1.30
C ASP A 221 24.90 21.84 1.82
N GLN A 222 25.04 20.54 2.09
CA GLN A 222 26.32 19.95 2.50
C GLN A 222 27.39 20.08 1.43
N ARG A 223 27.06 19.85 0.14
CA ARG A 223 28.00 20.05 -0.97
C ARG A 223 28.41 21.50 -1.10
N GLN A 224 27.49 22.44 -0.96
CA GLN A 224 27.80 23.87 -1.01
C GLN A 224 28.70 24.30 0.15
N ALA A 225 28.41 23.82 1.37
CA ALA A 225 29.26 24.08 2.53
C ALA A 225 30.67 23.49 2.36
N GLN A 226 30.79 22.27 1.84
CA GLN A 226 32.09 21.65 1.53
C GLN A 226 32.83 22.42 0.44
N ALA A 227 32.15 22.84 -0.63
CA ALA A 227 32.74 23.63 -1.70
C ALA A 227 33.23 24.99 -1.19
N ALA A 228 32.46 25.66 -0.31
CA ALA A 228 32.85 26.91 0.32
C ALA A 228 34.07 26.73 1.24
N ALA A 229 34.10 25.67 2.05
CA ALA A 229 35.24 25.36 2.92
C ALA A 229 36.52 25.07 2.10
N LEU A 230 36.40 24.30 1.02
CA LEU A 230 37.52 24.03 0.11
C LEU A 230 38.02 25.30 -0.58
N ALA A 231 37.10 26.19 -1.01
CA ALA A 231 37.47 27.47 -1.60
C ALA A 231 38.25 28.35 -0.62
N GLN A 232 37.80 28.45 0.64
CA GLN A 232 38.52 29.18 1.69
C GLN A 232 39.91 28.58 1.95
N THR A 233 40.01 27.26 2.04
CA THR A 233 41.29 26.57 2.27
C THR A 233 42.26 26.82 1.11
N SER A 234 41.77 26.79 -0.13
CA SER A 234 42.55 27.09 -1.33
C SER A 234 43.06 28.54 -1.35
N GLU A 235 42.21 29.49 -0.97
CA GLU A 235 42.57 30.91 -0.88
C GLU A 235 43.63 31.15 0.19
N GLU A 236 43.48 30.52 1.36
CA GLU A 236 44.43 30.58 2.46
C GLU A 236 45.79 29.98 2.05
N LEU A 237 45.80 28.78 1.45
CA LEU A 237 47.03 28.17 0.93
C LEU A 237 47.72 29.04 -0.13
N THR A 238 46.94 29.65 -1.03
CA THR A 238 47.47 30.56 -2.06
C THR A 238 48.10 31.80 -1.41
N ARG A 239 47.47 32.33 -0.36
CA ARG A 239 48.00 33.45 0.40
C ARG A 239 49.29 33.09 1.13
N THR A 240 49.31 31.98 1.88
CA THR A 240 50.52 31.54 2.60
C THR A 240 51.67 31.24 1.64
N PHE A 241 51.38 30.65 0.47
CA PHE A 241 52.39 30.38 -0.55
C PHE A 241 52.97 31.68 -1.13
N ARG A 242 52.14 32.69 -1.42
CA ARG A 242 52.63 34.01 -1.84
C ARG A 242 53.49 34.67 -0.77
N GLU A 243 53.04 34.65 0.49
CA GLU A 243 53.80 35.21 1.62
C GLU A 243 55.16 34.51 1.75
N ALA A 244 55.21 33.17 1.67
CA ALA A 244 56.46 32.41 1.70
C ALA A 244 57.40 32.73 0.52
N LEU A 245 56.86 32.86 -0.70
CA LEU A 245 57.66 33.25 -1.87
C LEU A 245 58.27 34.64 -1.69
N THR A 246 57.49 35.62 -1.22
CA THR A 246 58.02 36.96 -0.98
C THR A 246 59.11 36.98 0.09
N LEU A 247 58.99 36.14 1.12
CA LEU A 247 60.02 36.00 2.15
C LEU A 247 61.30 35.39 1.58
N MET A 248 61.17 34.33 0.79
CA MET A 248 62.30 33.67 0.13
C MET A 248 63.01 34.60 -0.87
N GLU A 249 62.29 35.39 -1.66
CA GLU A 249 62.86 36.40 -2.54
C GLU A 249 63.69 37.43 -1.77
N ASN A 250 63.17 37.91 -0.63
CA ASN A 250 63.88 38.85 0.24
C ASN A 250 65.15 38.23 0.85
N GLU A 251 65.10 36.97 1.28
CA GLU A 251 66.28 36.26 1.79
C GLU A 251 67.34 36.06 0.71
N LEU A 252 66.93 35.69 -0.50
CA LEU A 252 67.84 35.48 -1.63
C LEU A 252 68.46 36.81 -2.08
N GLU A 253 67.72 37.91 -2.04
CA GLU A 253 68.26 39.25 -2.28
C GLU A 253 69.29 39.65 -1.21
N ARG A 254 69.02 39.37 0.07
CA ARG A 254 69.99 39.59 1.16
C ARG A 254 71.26 38.77 0.95
N ALA A 255 71.14 37.49 0.59
CA ALA A 255 72.28 36.63 0.29
C ALA A 255 73.08 37.16 -0.90
N ARG A 256 72.41 37.56 -1.99
CA ARG A 256 73.06 38.16 -3.16
C ARG A 256 73.82 39.43 -2.82
N ARG A 257 73.25 40.31 -1.99
CA ARG A 257 73.92 41.53 -1.50
C ARG A 257 75.10 41.19 -0.59
N GLY A 258 74.99 40.18 0.25
CA GLY A 258 76.09 39.68 1.09
C GLY A 258 77.28 39.16 0.29
N VAL A 259 77.02 38.38 -0.78
CA VAL A 259 78.06 37.93 -1.72
C VAL A 259 78.75 39.11 -2.39
N VAL A 260 77.99 40.10 -2.88
CA VAL A 260 78.56 41.30 -3.51
C VAL A 260 79.40 42.15 -2.54
N LEU A 261 79.01 42.22 -1.27
CA LEU A 261 79.74 42.96 -0.24
C LEU A 261 81.04 42.25 0.16
N LEU A 262 81.05 40.92 0.21
CA LEU A 262 82.25 40.13 0.50
C LEU A 262 83.20 40.03 -0.71
N GLU A 263 82.67 40.27 -1.92
CA GLU A 263 83.43 40.53 -3.16
C GLU A 263 83.95 41.98 -3.26
N GLY A 264 84.28 42.61 -2.13
CA GLY A 264 85.03 43.87 -2.09
C GLY A 264 86.41 43.74 -2.77
N ARG A 265 86.43 44.02 -4.09
CA ARG A 265 87.56 44.21 -5.05
C ARG A 265 87.82 43.05 -6.02
N SER A 266 87.30 43.22 -7.23
CA SER A 266 88.06 42.93 -8.44
C SER A 266 87.76 44.01 -9.48
N LEU A 267 88.66 45.00 -9.59
CA LEU A 267 88.61 46.02 -10.63
C LEU A 267 88.99 45.49 -12.03
N PHE A 268 89.43 44.22 -12.18
CA PHE A 268 89.86 43.64 -13.46
C PHE A 268 89.73 42.09 -13.57
N GLY A 269 88.70 41.46 -13.01
CA GLY A 269 88.50 40.01 -13.15
C GLY A 269 87.03 39.64 -13.15
N SER A 270 86.61 38.80 -14.09
CA SER A 270 85.21 38.41 -14.27
C SER A 270 84.60 37.85 -12.99
N LEU A 271 83.48 38.44 -12.56
CA LEU A 271 82.56 37.83 -11.61
C LEU A 271 82.23 36.42 -12.12
N ARG A 272 82.61 35.38 -11.39
CA ARG A 272 82.20 34.02 -11.73
C ARG A 272 80.78 33.84 -11.21
N ASP A 273 79.86 33.53 -12.11
CA ASP A 273 78.47 33.30 -11.74
C ASP A 273 78.38 32.20 -10.67
N LEU A 274 77.73 32.55 -9.56
CA LEU A 274 77.50 31.65 -8.45
C LEU A 274 76.27 30.80 -8.79
N SER A 275 76.46 29.49 -8.92
CA SER A 275 75.36 28.57 -9.26
C SER A 275 74.26 28.64 -8.19
N PRO A 276 73.00 28.93 -8.54
CA PRO A 276 71.88 28.90 -7.60
C PRO A 276 71.73 27.54 -6.89
N GLN A 277 72.07 26.45 -7.59
CA GLN A 277 72.02 25.10 -7.02
C GLN A 277 73.12 24.88 -5.97
N ALA A 278 74.32 25.42 -6.20
CA ALA A 278 75.41 25.36 -5.23
C ALA A 278 75.10 26.19 -3.98
N LEU A 279 74.45 27.35 -4.15
CA LEU A 279 74.01 28.20 -3.04
C LEU A 279 72.91 27.52 -2.21
N ALA A 280 71.90 26.94 -2.88
CA ALA A 280 70.82 26.22 -2.21
C ALA A 280 71.34 25.01 -1.41
N ALA A 281 72.24 24.22 -2.00
CA ALA A 281 72.89 23.11 -1.31
C ALA A 281 73.72 23.56 -0.10
N ALA A 282 74.41 24.71 -0.20
CA ALA A 282 75.17 25.28 0.91
C ALA A 282 74.26 25.70 2.08
N PHE A 283 73.13 26.38 1.81
CA PHE A 283 72.18 26.75 2.85
C PHE A 283 71.47 25.55 3.47
N ALA A 284 71.16 24.52 2.69
CA ALA A 284 70.60 23.27 3.22
C ALA A 284 71.57 22.61 4.23
N LEU A 285 72.85 22.51 3.87
CA LEU A 285 73.89 21.96 4.76
C LEU A 285 74.10 22.80 6.02
N LEU A 286 74.03 24.13 5.92
CA LEU A 286 74.14 25.01 7.09
C LEU A 286 72.90 25.00 8.00
N GLY A 287 71.73 24.65 7.46
CA GLY A 287 70.54 24.38 8.27
C GLY A 287 70.68 23.14 9.15
N GLU A 288 71.42 22.13 8.67
CA GLU A 288 71.73 20.91 9.43
C GLU A 288 72.93 21.08 10.37
N GLU A 289 74.01 21.71 9.89
CA GLU A 289 75.28 21.88 10.61
C GLU A 289 75.81 23.33 10.48
N PRO A 290 75.40 24.27 11.37
CA PRO A 290 75.77 25.69 11.25
C PRO A 290 77.25 26.00 11.59
N SER A 291 77.95 25.06 12.23
CA SER A 291 79.35 25.23 12.67
C SER A 291 80.40 24.88 11.63
N LEU A 292 80.00 24.51 10.40
CA LEU A 292 80.92 24.12 9.34
C LEU A 292 81.95 25.21 9.03
N ASP A 293 83.19 24.79 8.77
CA ASP A 293 84.21 25.70 8.26
C ASP A 293 84.05 25.92 6.74
N PRO A 294 84.64 26.99 6.18
CA PRO A 294 84.48 27.30 4.76
C PRO A 294 85.06 26.25 3.79
N GLU A 295 86.08 25.49 4.19
CA GLU A 295 86.67 24.43 3.39
C GLU A 295 85.77 23.19 3.38
N GLU A 296 85.26 22.79 4.54
CA GLU A 296 84.34 21.67 4.73
C GLU A 296 83.01 21.90 4.01
N LEU A 297 82.42 23.09 4.14
CA LEU A 297 81.20 23.45 3.44
C LEU A 297 81.40 23.35 1.92
N ARG A 298 82.52 23.90 1.43
CA ARG A 298 82.87 23.86 0.00
C ARG A 298 83.01 22.42 -0.50
N GLU A 299 83.74 21.57 0.21
CA GLU A 299 83.93 20.19 -0.21
C GLU A 299 82.63 19.41 -0.22
N ARG A 300 81.80 19.53 0.83
CA ARG A 300 80.54 18.82 0.92
C ARG A 300 79.57 19.24 -0.17
N VAL A 301 79.41 20.54 -0.39
CA VAL A 301 78.56 21.07 -1.47
C VAL A 301 79.04 20.53 -2.82
N ASN A 302 80.34 20.59 -3.12
CA ASN A 302 80.87 20.14 -4.40
C ASN A 302 80.73 18.64 -4.65
N ARG A 303 80.72 17.81 -3.59
CA ARG A 303 80.43 16.37 -3.72
C ARG A 303 78.95 16.09 -4.03
N THR A 304 78.06 16.97 -3.59
CA THR A 304 76.62 16.83 -3.80
C THR A 304 76.10 17.48 -5.08
N LEU A 305 76.93 18.27 -5.77
CA LEU A 305 76.52 18.95 -7.00
C LEU A 305 76.47 17.96 -8.19
N PRO A 306 75.42 18.02 -9.03
CA PRO A 306 75.36 17.27 -10.28
C PRO A 306 76.51 17.60 -11.23
N GLU A 307 76.91 16.63 -12.06
CA GLU A 307 77.90 16.86 -13.11
C GLU A 307 77.47 18.00 -14.05
N GLY A 308 78.38 18.95 -14.30
CA GLY A 308 78.13 20.13 -15.15
C GLY A 308 77.71 21.40 -14.41
N VAL A 309 77.42 21.33 -13.10
CA VAL A 309 77.13 22.52 -12.28
C VAL A 309 78.43 23.18 -11.83
N ALA A 310 78.52 24.51 -11.93
CA ALA A 310 79.70 25.25 -11.51
C ALA A 310 79.98 25.01 -10.00
N PRO A 311 81.21 24.62 -9.63
CA PRO A 311 81.55 24.28 -8.26
C PRO A 311 81.50 25.51 -7.34
N LEU A 312 81.15 25.29 -6.07
CA LEU A 312 81.31 26.27 -5.02
C LEU A 312 82.81 26.51 -4.79
N HIS A 313 83.24 27.76 -4.92
CA HIS A 313 84.61 28.16 -4.60
C HIS A 313 84.71 28.54 -3.12
N ARG A 314 85.92 28.48 -2.56
CA ARG A 314 86.16 28.77 -1.13
C ARG A 314 85.61 30.12 -0.70
N ARG A 315 85.82 31.16 -1.52
CA ARG A 315 85.29 32.50 -1.26
C ARG A 315 83.76 32.57 -1.27
N HIS A 316 83.10 31.74 -2.09
CA HIS A 316 81.64 31.63 -2.07
C HIS A 316 81.17 30.97 -0.78
N ALA A 317 81.88 29.94 -0.28
CA ALA A 317 81.57 29.30 0.99
C ALA A 317 81.79 30.25 2.20
N GLU A 318 82.88 31.02 2.19
CA GLU A 318 83.13 32.09 3.18
C GLU A 318 81.99 33.12 3.15
N ALA A 319 81.52 33.51 1.97
CA ALA A 319 80.42 34.45 1.82
C ALA A 319 79.08 33.93 2.34
N VAL A 320 78.74 32.69 1.99
CA VAL A 320 77.52 32.03 2.47
C VAL A 320 77.54 31.86 3.99
N LEU A 321 78.68 31.50 4.57
CA LEU A 321 78.85 31.39 6.03
C LEU A 321 78.69 32.73 6.74
N ALA A 322 79.33 33.79 6.24
CA ALA A 322 79.20 35.12 6.83
C ALA A 322 77.75 35.63 6.78
N VAL A 323 77.04 35.38 5.67
CA VAL A 323 75.60 35.67 5.56
C VAL A 323 74.79 34.83 6.56
N SER A 324 75.04 33.52 6.64
CA SER A 324 74.30 32.60 7.53
C SER A 324 74.53 32.90 9.02
N ARG A 325 75.70 33.41 9.38
CA ARG A 325 76.05 33.74 10.77
C ARG A 325 75.68 35.18 11.15
N GLY A 326 75.17 35.97 10.21
CA GLY A 326 74.90 37.39 10.42
C GLY A 326 76.17 38.22 10.62
N GLU A 327 77.34 37.71 10.20
CA GLU A 327 78.66 38.33 10.36
C GLU A 327 78.98 39.33 9.22
N LEU A 328 77.98 39.73 8.43
CA LEU A 328 78.18 40.79 7.45
C LEU A 328 78.57 42.08 8.21
N PRO A 329 79.59 42.82 7.75
CA PRO A 329 79.93 44.10 8.36
C PRO A 329 78.70 45.02 8.27
N GLU A 330 78.17 45.41 9.43
CA GLU A 330 77.29 46.57 9.50
C GLU A 330 78.03 47.75 8.86
N ARG A 331 77.37 48.44 7.94
CA ARG A 331 77.89 49.70 7.41
C ARG A 331 77.73 50.80 8.44
#